data_AF-A0A0U2YIS4-F1
#
_entry.id   AF-A0A0U2YIS4-F1
#
_cell.length_a   1.000
_cell.length_b   1.000
_cell.length_c   1.000
_cell.angle_alpha   90.00
_cell.angle_beta   90.00
_cell.angle_gamma   90.00
#
_symmetry.space_group_name_H-M   'P 1'
#
loop_
_entity.id
_entity.type
_entity.pdbx_description
1 polymer ?
#
loop_
_entity_poly.entity_id
_entity_poly.type
_entity_poly.pdbx_seq_one_letter_code
_entity_poly.pdbx_strand_id
1 'polypeptide(L)' 'VGDAAIQVDPFDPNGMAVAIQQLISDAGLRSELRDKGLARAKQFDWNETARQTLAIYQKAVK' A
#
# COMPACT_ATOMS: atom_id res chain seq x y z
N VAL A 1 1.02 -4.25 2.06
CA VAL A 1 0.93 -3.01 2.84
C VAL A 1 2.17 -2.84 3.71
N GLY A 2 2.63 -3.89 4.39
CA GLY A 2 3.95 -3.88 5.06
C GLY A 2 3.97 -2.90 6.22
N ASP A 3 5.12 -2.30 6.48
CA ASP A 3 5.36 -1.31 7.54
C ASP A 3 4.98 0.13 7.15
N ALA A 4 4.35 0.32 5.98
CA ALA A 4 3.97 1.61 5.43
C ALA A 4 2.55 2.08 5.79
N ALA A 5 1.82 1.33 6.64
CA ALA A 5 0.50 1.73 7.11
C ALA A 5 0.18 1.12 8.48
N ILE A 6 -0.81 1.70 9.16
CA ILE A 6 -1.48 1.07 10.30
C ILE A 6 -2.49 0.06 9.74
N GLN A 7 -2.41 -1.20 10.19
CA GLN A 7 -3.40 -2.21 9.87
C GLN A 7 -4.46 -2.27 10.97
N VAL A 8 -5.72 -2.35 10.58
CA VAL A 8 -6.86 -2.41 11.49
C VAL A 8 -7.73 -3.62 11.13
N ASP A 9 -8.40 -4.19 12.12
CA ASP A 9 -9.44 -5.18 11.89
C ASP A 9 -10.64 -4.47 11.20
N PRO A 10 -11.07 -4.91 9.99
CA PRO A 10 -12.20 -4.30 9.30
C PRO A 10 -13.52 -4.44 10.06
N PHE A 11 -13.63 -5.35 11.03
CA PHE A 11 -14.82 -5.56 11.85
C PHE A 11 -14.76 -4.87 13.21
N ASP A 12 -13.73 -4.05 13.47
CA ASP A 12 -13.62 -3.22 14.66
C ASP A 12 -13.68 -1.71 14.32
N PRO A 13 -14.89 -1.12 14.32
CA PRO A 13 -15.07 0.31 14.07
C PRO A 13 -14.33 1.20 15.07
N ASN A 14 -14.19 0.76 16.33
CA ASN A 14 -13.51 1.54 17.36
C ASN A 14 -11.99 1.54 17.11
N GLY A 15 -11.41 0.38 16.77
CA GLY A 15 -10.02 0.28 16.34
C GLY A 15 -9.72 1.15 15.13
N MET A 16 -10.63 1.21 14.17
CA MET A 16 -10.51 2.12 13.02
C MET A 16 -10.51 3.60 13.44
N ALA A 17 -11.43 4.01 14.31
CA ALA A 17 -11.48 5.39 14.82
C ALA A 17 -10.19 5.78 15.57
N VAL A 18 -9.67 4.89 16.42
CA VAL A 18 -8.41 5.10 17.15
C VAL A 18 -7.23 5.25 16.19
N ALA A 19 -7.11 4.38 15.18
CA ALA A 19 -6.04 4.46 14.19
C ALA A 19 -6.08 5.77 13.38
N ILE A 20 -7.28 6.21 12.98
CA ILE A 20 -7.47 7.50 12.30
C ILE A 20 -7.05 8.65 13.22
N GLN A 21 -7.50 8.65 14.48
CA GLN A 21 -7.15 9.70 15.44
C GLN A 21 -5.64 9.76 15.70
N GLN A 22 -4.98 8.61 15.82
CA GLN A 22 -3.53 8.52 15.98
C GLN A 22 -2.80 9.15 14.80
N LEU A 23 -3.19 8.82 13.56
CA LEU A 23 -2.55 9.35 12.35
C LEU A 23 -2.74 10.87 12.19
N ILE A 24 -3.89 11.39 12.61
CA ILE A 24 -4.16 12.84 12.60
C ILE A 24 -3.31 13.55 13.66
N SER A 25 -3.26 13.00 14.88
CA SER A 25 -2.65 13.66 16.04
C SER A 25 -1.12 13.57 16.04
N ASP A 26 -0.54 12.50 15.49
CA ASP A 26 0.91 12.29 15.46
C ASP A 26 1.49 12.65 14.09
N ALA A 27 2.13 13.82 14.02
CA ALA A 27 2.77 14.30 12.79
C ALA A 27 4.03 13.51 12.40
N GLY A 28 4.76 12.96 13.39
CA GLY A 28 5.96 12.18 13.15
C GLY A 28 5.60 10.85 12.50
N LEU A 29 4.67 10.12 13.12
CA LEU A 29 4.13 8.87 12.57
C LEU A 29 3.57 9.05 11.16
N ARG A 30 2.79 10.11 10.93
CA ARG A 30 2.24 10.41 9.60
C ARG A 30 3.33 10.66 8.56
N SER A 31 4.40 11.39 8.91
CA SER A 31 5.51 11.62 8.00
C SER A 31 6.24 10.32 7.67
N GLU A 32 6.51 9.49 8.67
CA GLU A 32 7.18 8.20 8.50
C GLU A 32 6.39 7.27 7.58
N LEU A 33 5.10 7.10 7.83
CA LEU A 33 4.25 6.23 7.01
C LEU A 33 4.11 6.75 5.57
N ARG A 34 4.06 8.07 5.37
CA ARG A 34 4.08 8.68 4.03
C ARG A 34 5.36 8.31 3.29
N ASP A 35 6.52 8.48 3.92
CA ASP A 35 7.81 8.26 3.27
C ASP A 35 8.00 6.77 2.94
N LYS A 36 7.62 5.87 3.86
CA LYS A 36 7.56 4.42 3.61
C LYS A 36 6.59 4.05 2.49
N GLY A 37 5.41 4.67 2.47
CA GLY A 37 4.40 4.47 1.43
C GLY A 37 4.91 4.85 0.05
N LEU A 38 5.57 6.00 -0.08
CA LEU A 38 6.19 6.45 -1.32
C LEU A 38 7.34 5.53 -1.76
N ALA A 39 8.19 5.09 -0.83
CA ALA A 39 9.26 4.13 -1.14
C ALA A 39 8.70 2.80 -1.65
N ARG A 40 7.61 2.30 -1.06
CA ARG A 40 6.91 1.10 -1.50
C ARG A 40 6.23 1.29 -2.86
N ALA A 41 5.57 2.43 -3.09
CA ALA A 41 4.87 2.71 -4.35
C ALA A 41 5.81 2.64 -5.55
N LYS A 42 7.06 3.11 -5.40
CA LYS A 42 8.11 3.03 -6.43
C LYS A 42 8.48 1.60 -6.86
N GLN A 43 8.12 0.59 -6.07
CA GLN A 43 8.34 -0.82 -6.44
C GLN A 43 7.32 -1.35 -7.44
N PHE A 44 6.21 -0.62 -7.65
CA PHE A 44 5.16 -0.98 -8.59
C PHE A 44 5.28 -0.10 -9.84
N ASP A 45 5.59 -0.73 -10.98
CA ASP A 45 5.71 -0.07 -12.26
C ASP A 45 4.67 -0.61 -13.26
N TRP A 46 3.93 0.31 -13.89
CA TRP A 46 2.86 -0.04 -14.82
C TRP A 46 3.39 -0.59 -16.15
N ASN A 47 4.55 -0.13 -16.63
CA ASN A 47 5.14 -0.66 -17.86
C ASN A 47 5.59 -2.10 -17.67
N GLU A 48 6.23 -2.40 -16.54
CA GLU A 48 6.64 -3.75 -16.17
C GLU A 48 5.43 -4.66 -16.01
N THR A 49 4.37 -4.18 -15.35
CA THR A 49 3.10 -4.92 -15.25
C THR A 49 2.56 -5.28 -16.63
N ALA A 50 2.43 -4.29 -17.54
CA ALA A 50 1.94 -4.51 -18.90
C ALA A 50 2.81 -5.51 -19.68
N ARG A 51 4.13 -5.38 -19.59
CA ARG A 51 5.10 -6.28 -20.23
C ARG A 51 4.93 -7.72 -19.74
N GLN A 52 4.82 -7.91 -18.43
CA GLN A 52 4.62 -9.24 -17.82
C GLN A 52 3.26 -9.83 -18.21
N THR A 53 2.18 -9.04 -18.17
CA THR A 53 0.84 -9.49 -18.58
C THR A 53 0.84 -9.94 -20.04
N LEU A 54 1.41 -9.14 -20.95
CA LEU A 54 1.48 -9.48 -22.38
C LEU A 54 2.27 -10.77 -22.61
N ALA A 55 3.38 -10.96 -21.91
CA ALA A 55 4.19 -12.17 -22.02
C ALA A 55 3.41 -13.45 -21.65
N ILE A 56 2.49 -13.37 -20.67
CA ILE A 56 1.61 -14.49 -20.31
C ILE A 56 0.55 -14.73 -21.39
N TYR A 57 -0.08 -13.69 -21.92
CA TYR A 57 -1.03 -13.84 -23.03
C TYR A 57 -0.38 -14.48 -24.26
N GLN A 58 0.83 -14.07 -24.61
CA GLN A 58 1.59 -14.67 -25.71
C GLN A 58 1.93 -16.15 -25.47
N LYS A 59 2.19 -16.55 -24.22
CA LYS A 59 2.42 -17.96 -23.86
C LYS A 59 1.15 -18.80 -23.94
N ALA A 60 -0.01 -18.23 -23.63
CA ALA A 60 -1.28 -18.96 -23.60
C ALA A 60 -1.87 -19.21 -25.01
N VAL A 61 -1.50 -18.39 -26.00
CA VAL A 61 -1.97 -18.49 -27.39
C VAL A 61 -1.03 -19.30 -28.29
N LYS A 62 0.16 -19.68 -27.79
CA LYS A 62 1.06 -20.63 -28.43
C LYS A 62 0.73 -22.06 -28.01
#